data_AF-A0A2M8KMT3-F1
#
_entry.id   AF-A0A2M8KMT3-F1
#
_cell.length_a   1.000
_cell.length_b   1.000
_cell.length_c   1.000
_cell.angle_alpha   90.00
_cell.angle_beta   90.00
_cell.angle_gamma   90.00
#
_symmetry.space_group_name_H-M   'P 1'
#
loop_
_entity.id
_entity.type
_entity.pdbx_description
1 polymer ?
#
loop_
_entity_poly.entity_id
_entity_poly.type
_entity_poly.pdbx_seq_one_letter_code
_entity_poly.pdbx_strand_id
1 'polypeptide(L)'
;MTTSQDQLPNLSQAEDFRKFVEIETLRIIKKLAEEGKTEKERIQAIAKRTLDLIKPGMNLEELYTNAVKLDDNFSEMAPLVYVIMREYEEKYEKKALESVSLLIKAGQFDQAQEMVKKVLSFKIQN
;
A
#
# COMPACT_ATOMS: atom_id res chain seq x y z
N MET A 1 28.20 16.95 3.32
CA MET A 1 27.59 16.09 2.30
C MET A 1 27.09 14.85 3.02
N THR A 2 25.88 14.92 3.57
CA THR A 2 25.26 13.82 4.30
C THR A 2 24.18 13.23 3.42
N THR A 3 24.35 11.93 3.17
CA THR A 3 23.53 11.02 2.40
C THR A 3 22.04 11.30 2.56
N SER A 4 21.38 11.58 1.43
CA SER A 4 19.94 11.51 1.28
C SER A 4 19.48 10.10 1.66
N GLN A 5 19.07 9.92 2.91
CA GLN A 5 18.21 8.80 3.25
C GLN A 5 16.94 9.00 2.42
N ASP A 6 16.67 8.10 1.48
CA ASP A 6 15.44 8.07 0.71
C ASP A 6 14.26 8.09 1.69
N GLN A 7 13.73 9.27 1.95
CA GLN A 7 12.46 9.44 2.63
C GLN A 7 11.43 8.86 1.69
N LEU A 8 10.95 7.66 2.01
CA LEU A 8 9.80 7.06 1.35
C LEU A 8 8.68 8.12 1.29
N PRO A 9 8.01 8.28 0.14
CA PRO A 9 7.00 9.32 -0.05
C PRO A 9 5.92 9.24 1.05
N ASN A 10 5.28 10.38 1.34
CA ASN A 10 4.25 10.42 2.37
C ASN A 10 3.00 9.64 1.91
N LEU A 11 3.00 8.32 2.15
CA LEU A 11 1.92 7.40 1.79
C LEU A 11 0.60 7.64 2.55
N SER A 12 0.50 8.72 3.34
CA SER A 12 -0.76 9.15 3.97
C SER A 12 -1.62 10.06 3.07
N GLN A 13 -1.09 10.48 1.92
CA GLN A 13 -1.84 11.22 0.90
C GLN A 13 -2.12 10.31 -0.30
N ALA A 14 -3.39 10.30 -0.76
CA ALA A 14 -3.84 9.41 -1.83
C ALA A 14 -3.02 9.59 -3.12
N GLU A 15 -2.75 10.84 -3.50
CA GLU A 15 -2.01 11.13 -4.73
C GLU A 15 -0.53 10.74 -4.66
N ASP A 16 0.09 10.88 -3.49
CA ASP A 16 1.47 10.46 -3.28
C ASP A 16 1.58 8.94 -3.23
N PHE A 17 0.60 8.26 -2.62
CA PHE A 17 0.51 6.81 -2.63
C PHE A 17 0.30 6.26 -4.04
N ARG A 18 -0.63 6.85 -4.82
CA ARG A 18 -0.85 6.50 -6.24
C ARG A 18 0.46 6.57 -7.03
N LYS A 19 1.17 7.70 -6.95
CA LYS A 19 2.46 7.91 -7.63
C LYS A 19 3.51 6.92 -7.17
N PHE A 20 3.58 6.64 -5.87
CA PHE A 20 4.49 5.63 -5.33
C PHE A 20 4.27 4.27 -6.00
N VAL A 21 3.03 3.78 -6.02
CA VAL A 21 2.69 2.50 -6.65
C VAL A 21 3.05 2.49 -8.14
N GLU A 22 2.76 3.57 -8.86
CA GLU A 22 3.12 3.72 -10.29
C GLU A 22 4.64 3.68 -10.50
N ILE A 23 5.41 4.42 -9.70
CA ILE A 23 6.87 4.48 -9.80
C ILE A 23 7.50 3.11 -9.49
N GLU A 24 7.07 2.44 -8.41
CA GLU A 24 7.61 1.12 -8.08
C GLU A 24 7.26 0.07 -9.13
N THR A 25 6.03 0.12 -9.68
CA THR A 25 5.64 -0.73 -10.82
C THR A 25 6.60 -0.51 -12.00
N LEU A 26 6.88 0.74 -12.35
CA LEU A 26 7.80 1.06 -13.45
C LEU A 26 9.22 0.54 -13.19
N ARG A 27 9.71 0.58 -11.95
CA ARG A 27 11.01 0.01 -11.59
C ARG A 27 11.04 -1.52 -11.77
N ILE A 28 9.97 -2.20 -11.36
CA ILE A 28 9.84 -3.66 -11.57
C ILE A 28 9.82 -3.97 -13.06
N ILE A 29 8.98 -3.27 -13.85
CA ILE A 29 8.91 -3.41 -15.30
C ILE A 29 10.28 -3.20 -15.96
N LYS A 30 11.00 -2.15 -15.56
CA LYS A 30 12.34 -1.85 -16.09
C LYS A 30 13.30 -3.00 -15.81
N LYS A 31 13.32 -3.51 -14.56
CA LYS A 31 14.16 -4.64 -14.18
C LYS A 31 13.83 -5.90 -14.99
N LEU A 32 12.55 -6.24 -15.15
CA LEU A 32 12.11 -7.40 -15.93
C LEU A 32 12.53 -7.29 -17.40
N ALA A 33 12.45 -6.09 -17.97
CA ALA A 33 12.89 -5.81 -19.34
C ALA A 33 14.42 -5.93 -19.50
N GLU A 34 15.19 -5.42 -18.53
CA GLU A 34 16.65 -5.49 -18.52
C GLU A 34 17.17 -6.93 -18.37
N GLU A 35 16.48 -7.76 -17.58
CA GLU A 35 16.84 -9.18 -17.41
C GLU A 35 16.55 -10.02 -18.66
N GLY A 36 15.62 -9.59 -19.52
CA GLY A 36 15.30 -10.25 -20.79
C GLY A 36 14.65 -11.64 -20.65
N LYS A 37 14.27 -12.06 -19.43
CA LYS A 37 13.66 -13.37 -19.14
C LYS A 37 12.14 -13.35 -19.13
N THR A 38 11.55 -12.16 -19.11
CA THR A 38 10.10 -11.97 -19.05
C THR A 38 9.59 -11.53 -20.42
N GLU A 39 8.54 -12.19 -20.89
CA GLU A 39 7.93 -11.86 -22.18
C GLU A 39 7.37 -10.44 -22.20
N LYS A 40 7.41 -9.80 -23.36
CA LYS A 40 6.96 -8.40 -23.53
C LYS A 40 5.48 -8.26 -23.19
N GLU A 41 4.66 -9.22 -23.60
CA GLU A 41 3.23 -9.30 -23.36
C GLU A 41 2.94 -9.35 -21.86
N ARG A 42 3.77 -10.10 -21.10
CA ARG A 42 3.69 -10.19 -19.65
C ARG A 42 4.00 -8.86 -18.97
N ILE A 43 5.06 -8.18 -19.42
CA ILE A 43 5.42 -6.83 -18.94
C ILE A 43 4.30 -5.81 -19.23
N GLN A 44 3.70 -5.86 -20.42
CA GLN A 44 2.57 -5.01 -20.79
C GLN A 44 1.32 -5.29 -19.95
N ALA A 45 1.07 -6.57 -19.64
CA ALA A 45 -0.04 -6.97 -18.78
C ALA A 45 0.12 -6.43 -17.35
N ILE A 46 1.34 -6.42 -16.79
CA ILE A 46 1.63 -5.77 -15.50
C ILE A 46 1.30 -4.27 -15.56
N ALA A 47 1.81 -3.56 -16.58
CA ALA A 47 1.55 -2.13 -16.72
C ALA A 47 0.04 -1.83 -16.81
N LYS A 48 -0.68 -2.60 -17.63
CA LYS A 48 -2.13 -2.46 -17.80
C LYS A 48 -2.86 -2.74 -16.49
N ARG A 49 -2.50 -3.81 -15.78
CA ARG A 49 -3.10 -4.17 -14.49
C ARG A 49 -2.94 -3.05 -13.46
N THR A 50 -1.77 -2.42 -13.39
CA THR A 50 -1.55 -1.27 -12.50
C THR A 50 -2.47 -0.11 -12.87
N LEU A 51 -2.57 0.26 -14.14
CA LEU A 51 -3.46 1.35 -14.60
C LEU A 51 -4.95 1.03 -14.39
N ASP A 52 -5.33 -0.25 -14.45
CA ASP A 52 -6.71 -0.69 -14.23
C ASP A 52 -7.10 -0.64 -12.74
N LEU A 53 -6.15 -0.83 -11.83
CA LEU A 53 -6.37 -0.88 -10.38
C LEU A 53 -6.09 0.44 -9.66
N ILE A 54 -5.15 1.23 -10.17
CA ILE A 54 -4.60 2.41 -9.51
C ILE A 54 -4.92 3.63 -10.38
N LYS A 55 -5.96 4.37 -10.01
CA LYS A 55 -6.49 5.48 -10.83
C LYS A 55 -6.43 6.82 -10.10
N PRO A 56 -6.25 7.93 -10.84
CA PRO A 56 -6.42 9.27 -10.28
C PRO A 56 -7.82 9.44 -9.67
N GLY A 57 -7.90 10.14 -8.55
CA GLY A 57 -9.16 10.43 -7.87
C GLY A 57 -9.67 9.35 -6.91
N MET A 58 -9.04 8.18 -6.85
CA MET A 58 -9.29 7.20 -5.80
C MET A 58 -8.87 7.75 -4.43
N ASN A 59 -9.63 7.43 -3.41
CA ASN A 59 -9.22 7.70 -2.04
C ASN A 59 -8.15 6.70 -1.57
N LEU A 60 -7.55 6.98 -0.42
CA LEU A 60 -6.42 6.19 0.06
C LEU A 60 -6.78 4.74 0.39
N GLU A 61 -7.98 4.50 0.93
CA GLU A 61 -8.49 3.17 1.26
C GLU A 61 -8.70 2.31 -0.01
N GLU A 62 -9.31 2.90 -1.03
CA GLU A 62 -9.50 2.27 -2.35
C GLU A 62 -8.15 1.91 -2.98
N LEU A 63 -7.18 2.83 -2.89
CA LEU A 63 -5.83 2.61 -3.41
C LEU A 63 -5.13 1.46 -2.68
N TYR A 64 -5.16 1.39 -1.35
CA TYR A 64 -4.59 0.27 -0.60
C TYR A 64 -5.26 -1.06 -0.97
N THR A 65 -6.60 -1.09 -0.99
CA THR A 65 -7.40 -2.28 -1.29
C THR A 65 -7.15 -2.81 -2.71
N ASN A 66 -6.92 -1.90 -3.66
CA ASN A 66 -6.62 -2.29 -5.04
C ASN A 66 -5.15 -2.64 -5.22
N ALA A 67 -4.23 -1.96 -4.54
CA ALA A 67 -2.81 -2.18 -4.71
C ALA A 67 -2.35 -3.54 -4.19
N VAL A 68 -3.02 -4.09 -3.16
CA VAL A 68 -2.74 -5.46 -2.68
C VAL A 68 -3.14 -6.55 -3.67
N LYS A 69 -3.90 -6.22 -4.73
CA LYS A 69 -4.33 -7.14 -5.80
C LYS A 69 -3.42 -7.08 -7.03
N LEU A 70 -2.31 -6.34 -6.94
CA LEU A 70 -1.38 -6.17 -8.06
C LEU A 70 -0.60 -7.45 -8.35
N ASP A 71 -0.41 -8.31 -7.36
CA ASP A 71 0.27 -9.60 -7.51
C ASP A 71 -0.67 -10.76 -7.87
N ASP A 72 -1.99 -10.52 -7.93
CA ASP A 72 -2.98 -11.48 -8.43
C ASP A 72 -2.62 -11.96 -9.83
N ASN A 73 -2.09 -13.18 -9.94
CA ASN A 73 -1.57 -13.75 -11.18
C ASN A 73 -0.36 -12.99 -11.76
N PHE A 74 0.30 -12.14 -10.97
CA PHE A 74 1.51 -11.36 -11.29
C PHE A 74 2.52 -11.42 -10.13
N SER A 75 3.08 -12.60 -9.87
CA SER A 75 4.06 -12.83 -8.78
C SER A 75 5.25 -11.87 -8.78
N GLU A 76 5.58 -11.29 -9.93
CA GLU A 76 6.61 -10.27 -10.11
C GLU A 76 6.33 -9.00 -9.28
N MET A 77 5.07 -8.75 -8.94
CA MET A 77 4.60 -7.61 -8.15
C MET A 77 4.58 -7.88 -6.64
N ALA A 78 4.76 -9.13 -6.20
CA ALA A 78 4.70 -9.51 -4.79
C ALA A 78 5.62 -8.67 -3.87
N PRO A 79 6.86 -8.29 -4.27
CA PRO A 79 7.70 -7.42 -3.44
C PRO A 79 7.09 -6.04 -3.18
N LEU A 80 6.39 -5.46 -4.17
CA LEU A 80 5.70 -4.18 -4.01
C LEU A 80 4.49 -4.32 -3.08
N VAL A 81 3.67 -5.36 -3.31
CA VAL A 81 2.51 -5.66 -2.45
C VAL A 81 2.94 -5.84 -0.99
N TYR A 82 4.04 -6.55 -0.74
CA TYR A 82 4.59 -6.72 0.60
C TYR A 82 4.94 -5.37 1.26
N VAL A 83 5.61 -4.46 0.54
CA VAL A 83 5.93 -3.12 1.08
C VAL A 83 4.66 -2.36 1.42
N ILE A 84 3.65 -2.41 0.56
CA ILE A 84 2.35 -1.75 0.76
C ILE A 84 1.64 -2.30 2.00
N MET A 85 1.58 -3.62 2.15
CA MET A 85 0.96 -4.27 3.31
C MET A 85 1.68 -3.91 4.60
N ARG A 86 3.02 -3.93 4.61
CA ARG A 86 3.80 -3.54 5.79
C ARG A 86 3.58 -2.08 6.18
N GLU A 87 3.57 -1.17 5.21
CA GLU A 87 3.28 0.24 5.46
C GLU A 87 1.86 0.46 5.99
N TYR A 88 0.89 -0.30 5.48
CA TYR A 88 -0.48 -0.25 5.98
C TYR A 88 -0.55 -0.70 7.45
N GLU A 89 0.06 -1.84 7.78
CA GLU A 89 0.12 -2.36 9.15
C GLU A 89 0.81 -1.38 10.10
N GLU A 90 1.94 -0.80 9.70
CA GLU A 90 2.69 0.15 10.55
C GLU A 90 1.97 1.48 10.74
N LYS A 91 1.33 2.02 9.71
CA LYS A 91 0.69 3.35 9.78
C LYS A 91 -0.74 3.31 10.29
N TYR A 92 -1.50 2.26 10.00
CA TYR A 92 -2.91 2.21 10.36
C TYR A 92 -3.15 1.27 11.52
N GLU A 93 -2.60 0.05 11.50
CA GLU A 93 -2.88 -0.91 12.57
C GLU A 93 -2.13 -0.55 13.85
N LYS A 94 -0.80 -0.35 13.80
CA LYS A 94 -0.01 -0.01 14.99
C LYS A 94 -0.41 1.34 15.58
N LYS A 95 -0.59 2.39 14.75
CA LYS A 95 -1.02 3.71 15.27
C LYS A 95 -2.44 3.71 15.82
N ALA A 96 -3.36 2.95 15.23
CA ALA A 96 -4.70 2.83 15.80
C ALA A 96 -4.65 2.08 17.14
N LEU A 97 -3.85 1.02 17.26
CA LEU A 97 -3.65 0.31 18.53
C LEU A 97 -2.97 1.18 19.59
N GLU A 98 -1.99 1.99 19.22
CA GLU A 98 -1.37 2.99 20.10
C GLU A 98 -2.40 4.04 20.56
N SER A 99 -3.22 4.54 19.64
CA SER A 99 -4.30 5.50 19.95
C SER A 99 -5.36 4.90 20.86
N VAL A 100 -5.76 3.64 20.63
CA VAL A 100 -6.65 2.88 21.52
C VAL A 100 -6.03 2.73 22.91
N SER A 101 -4.73 2.40 22.99
CA SER A 101 -4.01 2.30 24.27
C SER A 101 -4.00 3.63 25.03
N LEU A 102 -3.83 4.76 24.33
CA LEU A 102 -3.91 6.10 24.92
C LEU A 102 -5.33 6.43 25.40
N LEU A 103 -6.36 6.12 24.60
CA LEU A 103 -7.77 6.33 24.96
C LEU A 103 -8.18 5.50 26.19
N ILE A 104 -7.73 4.24 26.27
CA ILE A 104 -7.92 3.37 27.43
C ILE A 104 -7.25 3.96 28.67
N LYS A 105 -5.99 4.42 28.56
CA LYS A 105 -5.28 5.08 29.66
C LYS A 105 -5.95 6.39 30.10
N ALA A 106 -6.61 7.08 29.17
CA ALA A 106 -7.37 8.30 29.44
C ALA A 106 -8.80 8.04 29.95
N GLY A 107 -9.22 6.78 30.11
CA GLY A 107 -10.57 6.41 30.54
C GLY A 107 -11.67 6.60 29.49
N GLN A 108 -11.29 6.85 28.22
CA GLN A 108 -12.19 7.09 27.10
C GLN A 108 -12.55 5.79 26.38
N PHE A 109 -13.20 4.87 27.11
CA PHE A 109 -13.45 3.51 26.65
C PHE A 109 -14.40 3.43 25.44
N ASP A 110 -15.41 4.30 25.35
CA ASP A 110 -16.34 4.31 24.22
C ASP A 110 -15.65 4.67 22.89
N GLN A 111 -14.74 5.65 22.93
CA GLN A 111 -13.95 6.07 21.77
C GLN A 111 -12.92 5.01 21.38
N ALA A 112 -12.32 4.35 22.36
CA ALA A 112 -11.45 3.20 22.14
C ALA A 112 -12.21 2.06 21.45
N GLN A 113 -13.45 1.77 21.89
CA GLN A 113 -14.28 0.71 21.32
C GLN A 113 -14.69 1.00 19.86
N GLU A 114 -15.06 2.24 19.54
CA GLU A 114 -15.36 2.63 18.16
C GLU A 114 -14.13 2.51 17.25
N MET A 115 -12.95 2.90 17.73
CA MET A 115 -11.71 2.81 16.98
C MET A 115 -11.30 1.35 16.72
N VAL A 116 -11.44 0.47 17.70
CA VAL A 116 -11.21 -0.97 17.54
C VAL A 116 -12.18 -1.58 16.52
N LYS A 117 -13.46 -1.19 16.53
CA LYS A 117 -14.43 -1.66 15.53
C LYS A 117 -14.02 -1.26 14.11
N LYS A 118 -13.51 -0.05 13.90
CA LYS A 118 -12.99 0.39 12.59
C LYS A 118 -11.84 -0.49 12.14
N VAL A 119 -10.84 -0.72 13.01
CA VAL A 119 -9.69 -1.59 12.71
C VAL A 119 -10.11 -3.03 12.38
N LEU A 120 -11.07 -3.59 13.12
CA LEU A 120 -11.56 -4.97 12.90
C LEU A 120 -12.41 -5.09 11.63
N SER A 121 -13.20 -4.07 11.28
CA SER A 121 -14.01 -4.07 10.05
C SER A 121 -13.12 -4.20 8.81
N PHE A 122 -11.96 -3.54 8.83
CA PHE A 122 -10.94 -3.66 7.78
C PHE A 122 -10.30 -5.04 7.67
N LYS A 123 -10.15 -5.77 8.79
CA LYS A 123 -9.62 -7.14 8.81
C LYS A 123 -10.62 -8.20 8.33
N ILE A 124 -11.92 -7.93 8.44
CA ILE A 124 -12.97 -8.91 8.12
C ILE A 124 -13.41 -8.82 6.65
N GLN A 125 -13.14 -7.71 5.97
CA GLN A 125 -13.46 -7.52 4.54
C GLN A 125 -12.32 -7.88 3.57
N ASN A 126 -11.14 -8.27 4.09
CA ASN A 126 -10.02 -8.83 3.32
C ASN A 126 -9.79 -10.30 3.69
#